data_AF-A0A2D4KBQ6-F1
#
_entry.id   AF-A0A2D4KBQ6-F1
#
_cell.length_a   1.000
_cell.length_b   1.000
_cell.length_c   1.000
_cell.angle_alpha   90.00
_cell.angle_beta   90.00
_cell.angle_gamma   90.00
#
_symmetry.space_group_name_H-M   'P 1'
#
loop_
_entity.id
_entity.type
_entity.pdbx_description
1 polymer ?
#
loop_
_entity_poly.entity_id
_entity_poly.type
_entity_poly.pdbx_seq_one_letter_code
_entity_poly.pdbx_strand_id
1 'polypeptide(L)'
;DWTAKKLVWIPSERHGFEAASIKEERGDEVLVELAENGKKAVVNKDDIQKMNPPKFSKVEDMAELTCLNEASVLHNLKDRYYSGLIYTYSGLFCVVINPYKNLPIYSENIIEMYRGKKRHEMPPHIYAISESAY
;
A
#
# COMPACT_ATOMS: atom_id res chain seq x y z
N ASP A 1 -1.09 -21.29 2.23
CA ASP A 1 -2.28 -20.85 3.00
C ASP A 1 -2.82 -19.45 2.68
N TRP A 2 -2.17 -18.64 1.83
CA TRP A 2 -2.72 -17.34 1.35
C TRP A 2 -3.82 -17.53 0.31
N THR A 3 -3.57 -18.38 -0.69
CA THR A 3 -4.54 -18.75 -1.74
C THR A 3 -5.78 -19.48 -1.19
N ALA A 4 -5.65 -20.13 -0.03
CA ALA A 4 -6.74 -20.87 0.61
C ALA A 4 -7.76 -19.96 1.31
N LYS A 5 -7.36 -18.73 1.70
CA LYS A 5 -8.19 -17.86 2.56
C LYS A 5 -9.03 -16.81 1.82
N LYS A 6 -9.06 -16.80 0.48
CA LYS A 6 -9.81 -15.82 -0.36
C LYS A 6 -9.84 -14.42 0.29
N LEU A 7 -8.64 -13.87 0.56
CA LEU A 7 -8.49 -12.62 1.32
C LEU A 7 -8.80 -11.42 0.42
N VAL A 8 -9.56 -10.48 0.99
CA VAL A 8 -10.12 -9.32 0.31
C VAL A 8 -10.15 -8.12 1.24
N TRP A 9 -10.27 -6.93 0.67
CA TRP A 9 -10.54 -5.70 1.39
C TRP A 9 -12.03 -5.41 1.38
N ILE A 10 -12.55 -4.96 2.51
CA ILE A 10 -13.93 -4.47 2.65
C ILE A 10 -13.94 -3.06 3.25
N PRO A 11 -14.96 -2.24 2.98
CA PRO A 11 -15.08 -0.91 3.58
C PRO A 11 -15.17 -0.98 5.11
N SER A 12 -14.54 -0.03 5.79
CA SER A 12 -14.61 0.15 7.24
C SER A 12 -14.73 1.62 7.58
N GLU A 13 -15.68 1.97 8.44
CA GLU A 13 -15.85 3.34 8.95
C GLU A 13 -14.64 3.82 9.76
N ARG A 14 -13.85 2.88 10.30
CA ARG A 14 -12.78 3.20 11.25
C ARG A 14 -11.40 3.29 10.59
N HIS A 15 -11.16 2.45 9.59
CA HIS A 15 -9.86 2.32 8.92
C HIS A 15 -9.91 2.65 7.42
N GLY A 16 -11.07 3.05 6.88
CA GLY A 16 -11.32 3.17 5.45
C GLY A 16 -11.56 1.79 4.83
N PHE A 17 -10.58 0.90 4.94
CA PHE A 17 -10.67 -0.50 4.51
C PHE A 17 -10.04 -1.46 5.52
N GLU A 18 -10.61 -2.65 5.64
CA GLU A 18 -10.11 -3.73 6.50
C GLU A 18 -9.97 -5.04 5.74
N ALA A 19 -9.01 -5.86 6.15
CA ALA A 19 -8.79 -7.17 5.56
C ALA A 19 -9.85 -8.17 6.08
N ALA A 20 -10.45 -8.92 5.16
CA ALA A 20 -11.44 -9.95 5.47
C ALA A 20 -11.22 -11.18 4.59
N SER A 21 -11.76 -12.32 5.02
CA SER A 21 -11.76 -13.58 4.27
C SER A 21 -13.18 -13.94 3.85
N ILE A 22 -13.36 -14.30 2.57
CA ILE A 22 -14.67 -14.75 2.07
C ILE A 22 -14.97 -16.14 2.65
N LYS A 23 -16.15 -16.30 3.27
CA LYS A 23 -16.62 -17.58 3.82
C LYS A 23 -17.71 -18.21 2.98
N GLU A 24 -18.67 -17.41 2.52
CA GLU A 24 -19.81 -17.90 1.71
C GLU A 24 -20.25 -16.82 0.73
N GLU A 25 -20.59 -17.21 -0.50
CA GLU A 25 -21.14 -16.32 -1.53
C GLU A 25 -22.64 -16.62 -1.69
N ARG A 26 -23.51 -15.62 -1.51
CA ARG A 26 -24.97 -15.73 -1.52
C ARG A 26 -25.57 -14.79 -2.57
N GLY A 27 -25.41 -15.15 -3.84
CA GLY A 27 -25.85 -14.28 -4.95
C GLY A 27 -25.05 -12.99 -4.99
N ASP A 28 -25.72 -11.87 -4.69
CA ASP A 28 -25.13 -10.51 -4.70
C ASP A 28 -24.49 -10.13 -3.36
N GLU A 29 -24.73 -10.91 -2.31
CA GLU A 29 -24.12 -10.70 -0.99
C GLU A 29 -23.05 -11.75 -0.70
N VAL A 30 -22.06 -11.38 0.11
CA VAL A 30 -20.96 -12.26 0.51
C VAL A 30 -20.79 -12.19 2.01
N LEU A 31 -20.78 -13.35 2.66
CA LEU A 31 -20.42 -13.47 4.06
C LEU A 31 -18.90 -13.47 4.17
N VAL A 32 -18.37 -12.44 4.80
CA VAL A 32 -16.95 -12.25 5.06
C VAL A 32 -16.65 -12.35 6.55
N GLU A 33 -15.44 -12.76 6.89
CA GLU A 33 -14.92 -12.80 8.25
C GLU A 33 -13.70 -11.88 8.34
N LEU A 34 -13.79 -10.85 9.17
CA LEU A 34 -12.71 -9.88 9.40
C LEU A 34 -11.46 -10.59 9.92
N ALA A 35 -10.31 -10.28 9.31
CA ALA A 35 -9.04 -10.90 9.67
C ALA A 35 -8.52 -10.44 11.04
N GLU A 36 -8.91 -9.24 11.50
CA GLU A 36 -8.41 -8.65 12.75
C GLU A 36 -9.10 -9.22 14.00
N ASN A 37 -10.43 -9.37 13.96
CA ASN A 37 -11.22 -9.72 15.14
C ASN A 37 -12.11 -10.97 14.96
N GLY A 38 -12.09 -11.61 13.78
CA GLY A 38 -12.90 -12.79 13.48
C GLY A 38 -14.40 -12.54 13.38
N LYS A 39 -14.85 -11.28 13.44
CA LYS A 39 -16.26 -10.93 13.32
C LYS A 39 -16.73 -11.20 11.89
N LYS A 40 -17.92 -11.80 11.77
CA LYS A 40 -18.57 -12.04 10.48
C LYS A 40 -19.44 -10.85 10.11
N ALA A 41 -19.39 -10.46 8.84
CA ALA A 41 -20.21 -9.41 8.27
C ALA A 41 -20.72 -9.86 6.90
N VAL A 42 -21.88 -9.37 6.50
CA VAL A 42 -22.41 -9.54 5.14
C VAL A 42 -22.17 -8.23 4.41
N VAL A 43 -21.53 -8.31 3.25
CA VAL A 43 -21.21 -7.16 2.40
C VAL A 43 -21.67 -7.44 0.98
N ASN A 44 -21.97 -6.39 0.21
CA ASN A 44 -22.25 -6.55 -1.20
C ASN A 44 -20.98 -7.01 -1.93
N LYS A 45 -21.13 -7.90 -2.92
CA LYS A 45 -20.03 -8.38 -3.74
C LYS A 45 -19.27 -7.25 -4.46
N ASP A 46 -19.95 -6.16 -4.81
CA ASP A 46 -19.37 -5.00 -5.49
C ASP A 46 -18.51 -4.13 -4.57
N ASP A 47 -18.73 -4.20 -3.24
CA ASP A 47 -17.93 -3.46 -2.25
C ASP A 47 -16.59 -4.14 -1.93
N ILE A 48 -16.40 -5.37 -2.40
CA ILE A 48 -15.22 -6.17 -2.11
C ILE A 48 -14.09 -5.84 -3.09
N GLN A 49 -12.92 -5.47 -2.56
CA GLN A 49 -11.73 -5.24 -3.37
C GLN A 49 -10.71 -6.38 -3.20
N LYS A 50 -10.07 -6.79 -4.30
CA LYS A 50 -9.08 -7.89 -4.27
C LYS A 50 -7.85 -7.48 -3.45
N MET A 51 -7.39 -8.37 -2.57
CA MET A 51 -6.18 -8.12 -1.80
C MET A 51 -4.93 -8.59 -2.56
N ASN A 52 -3.90 -7.74 -2.61
CA ASN A 52 -2.62 -8.12 -3.17
C ASN A 52 -1.92 -9.17 -2.29
N PRO A 53 -1.16 -10.10 -2.87
CA PRO A 53 -0.36 -11.04 -2.09
C PRO A 53 0.62 -10.34 -1.13
N PRO A 54 0.95 -10.94 0.03
CA PRO A 54 1.84 -10.35 1.03
C PRO A 54 3.23 -9.93 0.52
N LYS A 55 3.68 -10.53 -0.61
CA LYS A 55 4.93 -10.14 -1.28
C LYS A 55 4.95 -8.68 -1.76
N PHE A 56 3.78 -8.07 -1.91
CA PHE A 56 3.61 -6.67 -2.31
C PHE A 56 3.40 -5.72 -1.12
N SER A 57 3.76 -6.14 0.10
CA SER A 57 3.76 -5.25 1.26
C SER A 57 4.87 -4.20 1.11
N LYS A 58 4.54 -2.93 1.36
CA LYS A 58 5.46 -1.78 1.34
C LYS A 58 6.21 -1.58 0.01
N VAL A 59 5.57 -1.88 -1.12
CA VAL A 59 6.16 -1.67 -2.45
C VAL A 59 6.59 -0.23 -2.65
N GLU A 60 7.74 -0.05 -3.32
CA GLU A 60 8.31 1.26 -3.60
C GLU A 60 7.57 2.00 -4.70
N ASP A 61 7.03 1.27 -5.67
CA ASP A 61 6.18 1.79 -6.73
C ASP A 61 4.82 1.09 -6.72
N MET A 62 3.76 1.88 -6.53
CA MET A 62 2.39 1.35 -6.53
C MET A 62 1.94 0.86 -7.91
N ALA A 63 2.64 1.23 -8.99
CA ALA A 63 2.39 0.67 -10.32
C ALA A 63 2.74 -0.82 -10.43
N GLU A 64 3.51 -1.37 -9.48
CA GLU A 64 3.85 -2.81 -9.43
C GLU A 64 2.76 -3.67 -8.79
N LEU A 65 1.75 -3.07 -8.16
CA LEU A 65 0.65 -3.81 -7.55
C LEU A 65 -0.16 -4.56 -8.62
N THR A 66 -0.39 -5.86 -8.40
CA THR A 66 -1.19 -6.68 -9.32
C THR A 66 -2.65 -6.25 -9.33
N CYS A 67 -3.19 -5.92 -8.15
CA CYS A 67 -4.55 -5.40 -7.98
C CYS A 67 -4.45 -3.92 -7.58
N LEU A 68 -4.62 -3.01 -8.54
CA LEU A 68 -4.64 -1.58 -8.26
C LEU A 68 -6.06 -1.19 -7.84
N ASN A 69 -6.28 -1.00 -6.55
CA ASN A 69 -7.53 -0.55 -5.97
C ASN A 69 -7.28 0.40 -4.80
N GLU A 70 -8.32 1.14 -4.42
CA GLU A 70 -8.23 2.16 -3.38
C GLU A 70 -7.72 1.60 -2.05
N ALA A 71 -8.20 0.42 -1.66
CA ALA A 71 -7.78 -0.25 -0.43
C ALA A 71 -6.30 -0.62 -0.44
N SER A 72 -5.78 -1.13 -1.55
CA SER A 72 -4.37 -1.54 -1.67
C SER A 72 -3.44 -0.34 -1.70
N VAL A 73 -3.83 0.76 -2.36
CA VAL A 73 -3.09 2.03 -2.35
C VAL A 73 -3.04 2.59 -0.93
N LEU A 74 -4.19 2.68 -0.26
CA LEU A 74 -4.28 3.16 1.13
C LEU A 74 -3.43 2.30 2.07
N HIS A 75 -3.54 0.97 1.96
CA HIS A 75 -2.78 0.04 2.78
C HIS A 75 -1.26 0.19 2.58
N ASN A 76 -0.80 0.27 1.34
CA ASN A 76 0.62 0.43 1.06
C ASN A 76 1.17 1.75 1.61
N LEU A 77 0.45 2.85 1.39
CA LEU A 77 0.81 4.17 1.91
C LEU A 77 0.82 4.20 3.44
N LYS A 78 -0.18 3.60 4.08
CA LYS A 78 -0.28 3.47 5.55
C LYS A 78 0.91 2.71 6.12
N ASP A 79 1.21 1.53 5.60
CA ASP A 79 2.29 0.67 6.10
C ASP A 79 3.68 1.31 5.89
N ARG A 80 3.89 1.98 4.76
CA ARG A 80 5.12 2.73 4.48
C ARG A 80 5.27 3.92 5.42
N TYR A 81 4.20 4.69 5.61
CA TYR A 81 4.18 5.83 6.52
C TYR A 81 4.54 5.44 7.97
N TYR A 82 3.91 4.39 8.51
CA TYR A 82 4.24 3.89 9.86
C TYR A 82 5.65 3.32 9.95
N SER A 83 6.25 2.91 8.84
CA SER A 83 7.65 2.48 8.75
C SER A 83 8.64 3.65 8.57
N GLY A 84 8.16 4.89 8.50
CA GLY A 84 9.00 6.07 8.25
C GLY A 84 9.38 6.31 6.78
N LEU A 85 8.80 5.54 5.86
CA LEU A 85 9.02 5.67 4.41
C LEU A 85 7.95 6.59 3.81
N ILE A 86 8.21 7.89 3.79
CA ILE A 86 7.22 8.90 3.39
C ILE A 86 7.09 9.10 1.88
N TYR A 87 8.11 8.71 1.12
CA TYR A 87 8.14 8.79 -0.33
C TYR A 87 7.74 7.44 -0.93
N THR A 88 6.79 7.46 -1.85
CA THR A 88 6.34 6.26 -2.59
C THR A 88 6.08 6.64 -4.04
N TYR A 89 6.61 5.89 -4.99
CA TYR A 89 6.32 6.10 -6.40
C TYR A 89 4.90 5.61 -6.75
N SER A 90 4.31 6.23 -7.75
CA SER A 90 3.04 5.87 -8.35
C SER A 90 3.14 6.03 -9.86
N GLY A 91 3.87 5.12 -10.51
CA GLY A 91 4.13 5.17 -11.94
C GLY A 91 5.01 6.36 -12.31
N LEU A 92 4.44 7.44 -12.85
CA LEU A 92 5.22 8.62 -13.25
C LEU A 92 5.36 9.66 -12.14
N PHE A 93 4.53 9.60 -11.11
CA PHE A 93 4.50 10.57 -10.03
C PHE A 93 5.02 9.98 -8.72
N CYS A 94 5.23 10.83 -7.72
CA CYS A 94 5.58 10.41 -6.36
C CYS A 94 4.56 10.97 -5.38
N VAL A 95 4.06 10.11 -4.50
CA VAL A 95 3.19 10.46 -3.38
C VAL A 95 4.05 10.65 -2.15
N VAL A 96 3.82 11.76 -1.45
CA VAL A 96 4.56 12.12 -0.23
C VAL A 96 3.57 12.41 0.89
N ILE A 97 3.72 11.73 2.02
CA ILE A 97 2.89 11.96 3.21
C ILE A 97 3.72 12.71 4.25
N ASN A 98 3.22 13.86 4.72
CA ASN A 98 3.93 14.67 5.70
C ASN A 98 4.17 13.88 7.01
N PRO A 99 5.44 13.66 7.42
CA PRO A 99 5.76 12.91 8.63
C PRO A 99 5.38 13.62 9.93
N TYR A 100 5.22 14.95 9.92
CA TYR A 100 5.11 15.79 11.13
C TYR A 100 6.20 15.54 12.19
N LYS A 101 7.33 14.96 11.77
CA LYS A 101 8.51 14.68 12.59
C LYS A 101 9.76 14.80 11.73
N ASN A 102 10.88 15.13 12.36
CA ASN A 102 12.17 15.15 11.69
C ASN A 102 12.62 13.71 11.42
N LEU A 103 12.78 13.36 10.15
CA LEU A 103 13.34 12.10 9.70
C LEU A 103 14.82 12.29 9.33
N PRO A 104 15.73 11.37 9.71
CA PRO A 104 17.15 11.47 9.38
C PRO A 104 17.45 11.08 7.91
N ILE A 105 16.65 11.58 6.98
CA ILE A 105 16.71 11.27 5.53
C ILE A 105 17.26 12.42 4.69
N TYR A 106 17.57 13.56 5.33
CA TYR A 106 18.15 14.72 4.67
C TYR A 106 19.55 15.00 5.24
N SER A 107 20.58 14.60 4.51
CA SER A 107 21.99 14.87 4.84
C SER A 107 22.84 14.88 3.57
N GLU A 108 24.05 15.45 3.66
CA GLU A 108 24.99 15.47 2.53
C GLU A 108 25.35 14.05 2.07
N ASN A 109 25.60 13.13 3.00
CA ASN A 109 25.86 11.72 2.69
C ASN A 109 24.73 11.11 1.84
N ILE A 110 23.47 11.44 2.14
CA ILE A 110 22.33 10.93 1.38
C ILE A 110 22.31 11.56 -0.02
N ILE A 111 22.59 12.86 -0.16
CA ILE A 111 22.69 13.51 -1.48
C ILE A 111 23.72 12.78 -2.36
N GLU A 112 24.90 12.49 -1.82
CA GLU A 112 25.94 11.76 -2.55
C GLU A 112 25.52 10.35 -2.94
N MET A 113 24.75 9.66 -2.09
CA MET A 113 24.21 8.33 -2.41
C MET A 113 23.25 8.36 -3.60
N TYR A 114 22.45 9.42 -3.76
CA TYR A 114 21.49 9.56 -4.86
C TYR A 114 22.09 10.14 -6.15
N ARG A 115 23.25 10.82 -6.06
CA ARG A 115 23.89 11.46 -7.21
C ARG A 115 24.20 10.46 -8.32
N GLY A 116 23.70 10.72 -9.53
CA GLY A 116 23.93 9.89 -10.71
C GLY A 116 23.33 8.46 -10.63
N LYS A 117 22.44 8.20 -9.66
CA LYS A 117 21.73 6.91 -9.54
C LYS A 117 20.45 6.89 -10.35
N LYS A 118 20.16 5.74 -10.95
CA LYS A 118 18.88 5.50 -11.62
C LYS A 118 17.78 5.26 -10.61
N ARG A 119 16.54 5.52 -11.03
CA ARG A 119 15.32 5.42 -10.21
C ARG A 119 15.12 4.08 -9.47
N HIS A 120 15.58 2.96 -10.03
CA HIS A 120 15.42 1.62 -9.44
C HIS A 120 16.62 1.18 -8.60
N GLU A 121 17.71 1.94 -8.61
CA GLU A 121 18.92 1.61 -7.84
C GLU A 121 18.82 2.14 -6.39
N MET A 122 17.96 3.13 -6.17
CA MET A 122 17.76 3.78 -4.88
C MET A 122 16.28 3.88 -4.57
N PRO A 123 15.89 3.82 -3.28
CA PRO A 123 14.49 3.87 -2.90
C PRO A 123 13.86 5.24 -3.24
N PRO A 124 12.52 5.35 -3.24
CA PRO A 124 11.85 6.60 -3.54
C PRO A 124 12.29 7.72 -2.59
N HIS A 125 12.73 8.84 -3.16
CA HIS A 125 13.15 10.02 -2.41
C HIS A 125 13.08 11.27 -3.29
N ILE A 126 12.93 12.45 -2.68
CA ILE A 126 12.92 13.71 -3.44
C ILE A 126 14.21 13.94 -4.23
N TYR A 127 15.36 13.54 -3.69
CA TYR A 127 16.65 13.64 -4.39
C TYR A 127 16.71 12.77 -5.66
N ALA A 128 16.08 11.59 -5.65
CA ALA A 128 15.99 10.76 -6.87
C ALA A 128 15.16 11.46 -7.97
N ILE A 129 14.10 12.18 -7.58
CA ILE A 129 13.26 12.94 -8.51
C ILE A 129 14.04 14.13 -9.07
N SER A 130 14.76 14.86 -8.21
CA SER A 130 15.61 15.98 -8.63
C SER A 130 16.71 15.53 -9.59
N GLU A 131 17.43 14.44 -9.28
CA GLU A 131 18.47 13.88 -10.15
C GLU A 131 17.91 13.36 -11.48
N SER A 132 16.70 12.80 -11.48
CA SER A 132 16.05 12.35 -12.72
C SER A 132 15.57 13.50 -13.61
N ALA A 133 15.42 14.70 -13.07
CA ALA A 133 14.94 15.87 -13.80
C ALA A 133 16.08 16.77 -14.32
N TYR A 134 17.26 16.70 -13.69
CA TYR A 134 18.47 17.42 -14.07
C TYR A 134 19.12 16.83 -15.33
#